data_AF-A0A924ZKE4-F1
#
_entry.id   AF-A0A924ZKE4-F1
#
_cell.length_a   1.000
_cell.length_b   1.000
_cell.length_c   1.000
_cell.angle_alpha   90.00
_cell.angle_beta   90.00
_cell.angle_gamma   90.00
#
_symmetry.space_group_name_H-M   'P 1'
#
loop_
_entity.id
_entity.type
_entity.pdbx_description
1 polymer ?
#
loop_
_entity_poly.entity_id
_entity_poly.type
_entity_poly.pdbx_seq_one_letter_code
_entity_poly.pdbx_strand_id
1 'polypeptide(L)' 'MTDKKIKVGVGDEPNPIYFEAHQKACENQQDTYIDPETGLQVITSFYLLRRGYCCTSGCRHCPYGMHELNKKK' A
#
# COMPACT_ATOMS: atom_id res chain seq x y z
N MET A 1 -30.47 -9.34 -2.84
CA MET A 1 -30.14 -8.16 -3.69
C MET A 1 -29.89 -6.92 -2.84
N THR A 2 -29.14 -7.04 -1.75
CA THR A 2 -28.84 -5.91 -0.88
C THR A 2 -27.44 -6.10 -0.38
N ASP A 3 -26.47 -5.61 -1.15
CA ASP A 3 -25.20 -5.29 -0.54
C ASP A 3 -24.86 -3.82 -0.77
N LYS A 4 -24.49 -3.23 0.35
CA LYS A 4 -24.52 -1.81 0.63
C LYS A 4 -23.28 -1.19 0.03
N LYS A 5 -23.49 -0.38 -1.00
CA LYS A 5 -22.89 0.95 -1.17
C LYS A 5 -21.67 1.25 -0.26
N ILE A 6 -20.48 0.83 -0.67
CA ILE A 6 -19.25 1.46 -0.19
C ILE A 6 -19.09 2.75 -1.00
N LYS A 7 -19.56 3.87 -0.44
CA LYS A 7 -19.20 5.20 -0.94
C LYS A 7 -17.82 5.53 -0.38
N VAL A 8 -16.74 5.14 -1.07
CA VAL A 8 -15.44 5.79 -0.82
C VAL A 8 -15.50 7.16 -1.47
N GLY A 9 -15.61 8.20 -0.64
CA GLY A 9 -15.61 9.59 -1.08
C GLY A 9 -14.18 10.11 -1.18
N VAL A 10 -13.59 10.02 -2.38
CA VAL A 10 -12.60 10.93 -2.97
C VAL A 10 -12.91 10.87 -4.49
N GLY A 11 -12.83 12.00 -5.19
CA GLY A 11 -13.37 12.19 -6.54
C GLY A 11 -13.02 11.11 -7.58
N ASP A 12 -13.84 11.07 -8.63
CA ASP A 12 -13.95 10.17 -9.78
C ASP A 12 -12.62 9.74 -10.48
N GLU A 13 -11.69 9.14 -9.74
CA GLU A 13 -10.46 8.54 -10.27
C GLU A 13 -10.45 7.08 -9.80
N PRO A 14 -10.34 6.09 -10.71
CA PRO A 14 -10.31 4.69 -10.32
C PRO A 14 -9.12 4.48 -9.39
N ASN A 15 -9.39 3.96 -8.19
CA ASN A 15 -8.33 3.50 -7.29
C ASN A 15 -7.42 2.55 -8.10
N PRO A 16 -6.12 2.86 -8.24
CA PRO A 16 -5.29 2.11 -9.15
C PRO A 16 -5.23 0.63 -8.73
N ILE A 17 -5.23 -0.27 -9.72
CA ILE A 17 -5.48 -1.72 -9.52
C ILE A 17 -4.47 -2.33 -8.52
N TYR A 18 -3.27 -1.75 -8.44
CA TYR A 18 -2.25 -2.15 -7.47
C TYR A 18 -2.66 -2.00 -6.00
N PHE A 19 -3.59 -1.10 -5.66
CA PHE A 19 -4.01 -0.86 -4.27
C PHE A 19 -4.82 -2.03 -3.72
N GLU A 20 -5.74 -2.60 -4.51
CA GLU A 20 -6.53 -3.76 -4.11
C GLU A 20 -5.62 -5.00 -3.95
N ALA A 21 -4.71 -5.22 -4.90
CA ALA A 21 -3.72 -6.30 -4.81
C ALA A 21 -2.84 -6.17 -3.57
N HIS A 22 -2.41 -4.95 -3.24
CA HIS A 22 -1.68 -4.65 -2.02
C HIS A 22 -2.48 -4.95 -0.75
N GLN A 23 -3.73 -4.47 -0.67
CA GLN A 23 -4.59 -4.69 0.50
C GLN A 23 -4.79 -6.17 0.75
N LYS A 24 -5.14 -6.92 -0.31
CA LYS A 24 -5.31 -8.37 -0.23
C LYS A 24 -4.04 -9.08 0.23
N ALA A 25 -2.88 -8.68 -0.27
CA ALA A 25 -1.61 -9.25 0.17
C ALA A 25 -1.33 -8.94 1.65
N CYS A 26 -1.64 -7.74 2.13
CA CYS A 26 -1.50 -7.39 3.55
C CYS A 26 -2.46 -8.18 4.46
N GLU A 27 -3.72 -8.34 4.05
CA GLU A 27 -4.70 -9.16 4.77
C GLU A 27 -4.28 -10.63 4.85
N ASN A 28 -3.67 -11.14 3.77
CA ASN A 28 -3.10 -12.49 3.74
C ASN A 28 -1.69 -12.58 4.35
N GLN A 29 -1.20 -11.51 4.98
CA GLN A 29 0.13 -11.44 5.61
C GLN A 29 1.28 -11.83 4.66
N GLN A 30 1.11 -11.56 3.37
CA GLN A 30 2.12 -11.81 2.36
C GLN A 30 3.15 -10.68 2.33
N ASP A 31 4.41 -11.04 2.10
CA ASP A 31 5.50 -10.06 2.10
C ASP A 31 5.56 -9.24 0.79
N THR A 32 5.05 -9.79 -0.30
CA THR A 32 5.04 -9.17 -1.63
C THR A 32 3.76 -9.51 -2.41
N TYR A 33 3.41 -8.70 -3.40
CA TYR A 33 2.37 -8.96 -4.37
C TYR A 33 2.89 -8.73 -5.79
N ILE A 34 2.20 -9.28 -6.79
CA ILE A 34 2.46 -8.97 -8.19
C ILE A 34 1.55 -7.84 -8.60
N ASP A 35 2.15 -6.75 -9.09
CA ASP A 35 1.44 -5.61 -9.64
C ASP A 35 0.74 -6.04 -10.95
N PRO A 36 -0.60 -6.03 -11.03
CA PRO A 36 -1.33 -6.57 -12.18
C PRO A 36 -1.16 -5.71 -13.44
N GLU A 37 -0.71 -4.47 -13.30
CA GLU A 37 -0.49 -3.55 -14.43
C GLU A 37 0.91 -3.73 -15.04
N THR A 38 1.93 -3.82 -14.20
CA THR A 38 3.34 -3.88 -14.63
C THR A 38 3.93 -5.29 -14.60
N GLY A 39 3.29 -6.25 -13.93
CA GLY A 39 3.78 -7.61 -13.71
C GLY A 39 4.97 -7.69 -12.74
N LEU A 40 5.32 -6.59 -12.08
CA LEU A 40 6.47 -6.53 -11.17
C LEU A 40 6.12 -7.01 -9.78
N GLN A 41 7.08 -7.62 -9.10
CA GLN A 41 6.95 -7.97 -7.69
C GLN A 41 7.16 -6.73 -6.82
N VAL A 42 6.16 -6.38 -6.02
CA VAL A 42 6.16 -5.21 -5.13
C VAL A 42 6.04 -5.66 -3.68
N ILE A 43 6.85 -5.09 -2.80
CA ILE A 43 6.81 -5.35 -1.35
C ILE A 43 5.58 -4.72 -0.68
N THR A 44 4.98 -5.45 0.25
CA THR A 44 3.84 -4.97 1.03
C THR A 44 4.27 -4.08 2.19
N SER A 45 3.32 -3.27 2.67
CA SER A 45 3.50 -2.43 3.85
C SER A 45 3.63 -3.30 5.10
N PHE A 46 2.96 -4.47 5.12
CA PHE A 46 3.10 -5.50 6.15
C PHE A 46 4.55 -5.98 6.30
N TYR A 47 5.22 -6.33 5.21
CA TYR A 47 6.64 -6.71 5.25
C TYR A 47 7.52 -5.58 5.79
N LEU A 48 7.29 -4.36 5.31
CA LEU A 48 8.04 -3.18 5.74
C LEU A 48 7.85 -2.87 7.23
N LEU A 49 6.63 -3.02 7.75
CA LEU A 49 6.32 -2.90 9.17
C LEU A 49 7.06 -3.96 9.98
N ARG A 50 7.02 -5.22 9.53
CA ARG A 50 7.70 -6.34 10.19
C ARG A 50 9.22 -6.17 10.21
N ARG A 51 9.79 -5.61 9.16
CA ARG A 51 11.22 -5.28 9.06
C ARG A 51 11.65 -4.24 10.10
N GLY A 52 10.75 -3.35 10.53
CA GLY A 52 10.98 -2.45 11.64
C GLY A 52 11.80 -1.19 11.32
N TYR A 53 12.20 -0.96 10.07
CA TYR A 53 12.91 0.26 9.67
C TYR A 53 12.64 0.69 8.22
N CYS A 54 12.76 1.99 7.96
CA CYS A 54 12.70 2.56 6.62
C CYS A 54 14.07 2.45 5.92
N CYS A 55 14.11 1.81 4.76
CA CYS A 55 15.33 1.64 3.96
C CYS A 55 15.56 2.72 2.90
N THR A 56 14.74 3.79 2.93
CA THR A 56 14.82 4.95 2.02
C THR A 56 14.84 4.61 0.52
N SER A 57 14.30 3.45 0.13
CA SER A 57 14.29 2.99 -1.26
C SER A 57 13.10 3.51 -2.08
N GLY A 58 12.28 4.41 -1.54
CA GLY A 58 11.15 5.02 -2.28
C GLY A 58 9.99 4.07 -2.57
N CYS A 59 9.66 3.16 -1.64
CA CYS A 59 8.60 2.17 -1.82
C CYS A 59 7.20 2.83 -1.87
N ARG A 60 6.33 2.39 -2.80
CA ARG A 60 4.97 2.94 -2.99
C ARG A 60 4.08 2.88 -1.76
N HIS A 61 4.23 1.85 -0.93
CA HIS A 61 3.42 1.62 0.27
C HIS A 61 4.25 1.67 1.55
N CYS A 62 5.23 2.59 1.62
CA CYS A 62 6.07 2.70 2.80
C CYS A 62 5.25 3.15 4.03
N PRO A 63 5.13 2.31 5.08
CA PRO A 63 4.34 2.64 6.28
C PRO A 63 4.97 3.77 7.09
N TYR A 64 6.26 4.04 6.90
CA TYR A 64 7.01 5.05 7.64
C TYR A 64 6.86 6.46 7.07
N GLY A 65 6.20 6.63 5.92
CA GLY A 65 6.00 7.92 5.26
C GLY A 65 7.32 8.59 4.88
N MET A 66 7.65 8.68 3.59
CA MET A 66 8.81 9.44 3.11
C MET A 66 8.63 10.97 3.23
N HIS A 67 7.93 11.50 4.26
CA HIS A 67 7.65 12.93 4.33
C HIS A 67 8.20 13.71 5.52
N GLU A 68 8.25 13.27 6.78
CA GLU A 68 8.55 14.25 7.85
C GLU A 68 9.36 13.71 9.04
N LEU A 69 10.65 13.41 8.82
CA LEU A 69 11.65 13.46 9.90
C LEU A 69 12.36 14.82 9.97
N ASN A 70 11.64 15.92 9.71
CA ASN A 70 12.11 17.27 10.00
C ASN A 70 11.20 18.02 10.97
N LYS A 71 10.81 17.37 12.08
CA LYS A 71 10.45 18.10 13.31
C LYS A 71 11.70 18.25 14.17
N LYS A 72 12.68 19.04 13.70
CA LYS A 72 13.77 19.52 14.55
C LYS A 72 13.39 20.87 15.15
N LYS A 73 13.14 20.82 16.46
CA LYS A 73 13.21 21.88 17.49
C LYS A 73 12.24 23.06 17.41
#